data_AF-A0A367ZTW5-F1
#
_entry.id   AF-A0A367ZTW5-F1
#
_cell.length_a   1.000
_cell.length_b   1.000
_cell.length_c   1.000
_cell.angle_alpha   90.00
_cell.angle_beta   90.00
_cell.angle_gamma   90.00
#
_symmetry.space_group_name_H-M   'P 1'
#
loop_
_entity.id
_entity.type
_entity.pdbx_description
1 polymer ?
#
loop_
_entity_poly.entity_id
_entity_poly.type
_entity_poly.pdbx_seq_one_letter_code
_entity_poly.pdbx_strand_id
1 'polypeptide(L)'
;MHRHPVTHTWLLLLLCIFVVGVALPLAWALTSITAGDMVITSRLMTFENNIYVARGGLKATQKDTVLTAERGIYDRNLELVKAIDNVEVTQPGSVLTSDYLEAYVKEDRILAKGNPRLVRIVERESRDENGVLTKRKTRVILTCDEVEGFNKENRFLAKGNVHVIEVPYREAETEEEAKANEKEPLSDLVCETLELFSLEDKAIARNNVVIVTKTLRATGDKAIYLDRENRLIIVGHAHAYQTSRESPGAEEQVSELYANKIIYYPNEDRTIAVGDVRATVYPKGAKGPGDSKDQKERKKKKKKEAGDGEEGKAEEPAAGKPADQTARPDQATPRRRGTPPPLAERRSTPPEGLPPGDYTPIGDDAGEPGTIDATADE
;
A
#
# COMPACT_ATOMS: atom_id res chain seq x y z
N MET A 1 -42.19 -12.06 47.41
CA MET A 1 -41.93 -10.86 46.58
C MET A 1 -42.06 -11.30 45.11
N HIS A 2 -42.93 -10.71 44.28
CA HIS A 2 -42.73 -9.44 43.55
C HIS A 2 -41.54 -9.52 42.57
N ARG A 3 -41.67 -9.36 41.24
CA ARG A 3 -42.85 -9.11 40.36
C ARG A 3 -42.70 -9.82 38.98
N HIS A 4 -43.70 -9.65 38.11
CA HIS A 4 -43.97 -10.37 36.85
C HIS A 4 -42.96 -10.14 35.70
N PRO A 5 -42.93 -11.04 34.69
CA PRO A 5 -42.40 -10.75 33.35
C PRO A 5 -43.35 -9.84 32.54
N VAL A 6 -42.89 -9.38 31.36
CA VAL A 6 -43.72 -8.63 30.39
C VAL A 6 -43.59 -9.26 29.01
N THR A 7 -44.73 -9.47 28.34
CA THR A 7 -44.86 -10.08 27.00
C THR A 7 -45.49 -9.10 26.00
N HIS A 8 -45.48 -9.43 24.70
CA HIS A 8 -46.05 -8.62 23.61
C HIS A 8 -47.55 -8.29 23.76
N THR A 9 -47.94 -7.06 23.36
CA THR A 9 -49.15 -6.68 22.59
C THR A 9 -48.93 -5.23 22.09
N TRP A 10 -49.02 -4.89 20.79
CA TRP A 10 -50.20 -4.71 19.91
C TRP A 10 -50.97 -3.38 20.07
N LEU A 11 -51.65 -2.98 18.98
CA LEU A 11 -52.60 -1.86 18.81
C LEU A 11 -52.00 -0.44 18.63
N LEU A 12 -52.68 0.57 18.06
CA LEU A 12 -53.29 0.84 16.74
C LEU A 12 -53.86 2.28 16.82
N LEU A 13 -53.75 3.08 15.76
CA LEU A 13 -54.63 4.22 15.40
C LEU A 13 -54.71 5.47 16.32
N LEU A 14 -54.31 6.63 15.77
CA LEU A 14 -55.29 7.71 15.49
C LEU A 14 -54.81 8.66 14.37
N LEU A 15 -55.76 9.34 13.74
CA LEU A 15 -55.57 10.29 12.64
C LEU A 15 -56.02 11.69 13.09
N CYS A 16 -55.15 12.70 13.01
CA CYS A 16 -55.51 14.10 13.18
C CYS A 16 -54.97 14.93 12.01
N ILE A 17 -55.85 15.48 11.18
CA ILE A 17 -55.49 16.37 10.06
C ILE A 17 -55.62 17.82 10.53
N PHE A 18 -54.51 18.56 10.50
CA PHE A 18 -54.50 20.01 10.68
C PHE A 18 -54.02 20.67 9.39
N VAL A 19 -54.91 21.39 8.70
CA VAL A 19 -54.57 22.13 7.47
C VAL A 19 -54.17 23.55 7.86
N VAL A 20 -52.88 23.82 7.87
CA VAL A 20 -52.33 25.19 7.94
C VAL A 20 -51.50 25.43 6.68
N GLY A 21 -51.86 26.47 5.93
CA GLY A 21 -51.15 26.85 4.71
C GLY A 21 -49.78 27.44 5.01
N VAL A 22 -48.74 26.61 4.97
CA VAL A 22 -47.34 27.03 4.93
C VAL A 22 -46.82 26.81 3.51
N ALA A 23 -45.99 27.72 3.00
CA ALA A 23 -45.27 27.51 1.75
C ALA A 23 -44.27 26.36 1.93
N LEU A 24 -44.70 25.14 1.61
CA LEU A 24 -43.88 23.95 1.75
C LEU A 24 -42.65 24.07 0.82
N PRO A 25 -41.41 23.92 1.33
CA PRO A 25 -40.35 23.43 0.47
C PRO A 25 -40.81 22.07 -0.09
N LEU A 26 -40.42 21.73 -1.33
CA LEU A 26 -40.74 20.45 -1.95
C LEU A 26 -40.00 19.31 -1.21
N ALA A 27 -40.54 18.92 -0.06
CA ALA A 27 -40.10 17.80 0.74
C ALA A 27 -40.46 16.50 -0.01
N TRP A 28 -39.58 16.11 -0.92
CA TRP A 28 -39.67 14.83 -1.63
C TRP A 28 -39.70 13.72 -0.58
N ALA A 29 -40.85 13.06 -0.45
CA ALA A 29 -41.14 12.20 0.68
C ALA A 29 -40.18 10.99 0.69
N LEU A 30 -39.22 11.02 1.62
CA LEU A 30 -38.38 9.86 1.90
C LEU A 30 -39.23 8.81 2.62
N THR A 31 -39.50 7.71 1.92
CA THR A 31 -39.99 6.48 2.55
C THR A 31 -38.92 5.96 3.50
N SER A 32 -39.35 5.47 4.67
CA SER A 32 -38.47 4.94 5.71
C SER A 32 -39.08 3.67 6.30
N ILE A 33 -38.24 2.65 6.51
CA ILE A 33 -38.59 1.41 7.21
C ILE A 33 -37.51 1.05 8.23
N THR A 34 -37.90 0.27 9.24
CA THR A 34 -36.97 -0.36 10.17
C THR A 34 -36.92 -1.87 9.95
N ALA A 35 -35.72 -2.44 10.02
CA ALA A 35 -35.44 -3.86 9.89
C ALA A 35 -34.53 -4.29 11.04
N GLY A 36 -35.13 -4.56 12.21
CA GLY A 36 -34.39 -4.59 13.46
C GLY A 36 -33.79 -3.21 13.76
N ASP A 37 -32.51 -3.18 14.14
CA ASP A 37 -31.75 -1.94 14.43
C ASP A 37 -31.39 -1.13 13.17
N MET A 38 -31.62 -1.66 11.96
CA MET A 38 -31.31 -0.97 10.72
C MET A 38 -32.46 -0.07 10.26
N VAL A 39 -32.16 1.21 10.00
CA VAL A 39 -33.09 2.17 9.40
C VAL A 39 -32.77 2.28 7.91
N ILE A 40 -33.73 1.97 7.03
CA ILE A 40 -33.57 2.09 5.58
C ILE A 40 -34.46 3.22 5.07
N THR A 41 -33.88 4.16 4.32
CA THR A 41 -34.56 5.29 3.69
C THR A 41 -34.38 5.30 2.17
N SER A 42 -35.41 5.71 1.43
CA SER A 42 -35.36 5.84 -0.03
C SER A 42 -36.48 6.75 -0.57
N ARG A 43 -36.33 7.30 -1.79
CA ARG A 43 -37.38 8.10 -2.46
C ARG A 43 -38.60 7.25 -2.86
N LEU A 44 -38.37 6.00 -3.27
CA LEU A 44 -39.41 5.05 -3.59
C LEU A 44 -39.07 3.69 -2.98
N MET A 45 -39.98 3.14 -2.20
CA MET A 45 -39.89 1.78 -1.70
C MET A 45 -41.16 1.00 -2.00
N THR A 46 -41.01 -0.21 -2.54
CA THR A 46 -42.08 -1.17 -2.81
C THR A 46 -41.84 -2.45 -2.01
N PHE A 47 -42.91 -3.08 -1.53
CA PHE A 47 -42.87 -4.35 -0.82
C PHE A 47 -43.83 -5.34 -1.47
N GLU A 48 -43.31 -6.47 -1.96
CA GLU A 48 -44.08 -7.53 -2.61
C GLU A 48 -43.42 -8.89 -2.35
N ASN A 49 -44.19 -9.96 -2.16
CA ASN A 49 -43.69 -11.33 -2.02
C ASN A 49 -42.57 -11.51 -0.95
N ASN A 50 -42.64 -10.71 0.12
CA ASN A 50 -41.64 -10.62 1.21
C ASN A 50 -40.27 -10.04 0.80
N ILE A 51 -40.21 -9.33 -0.33
CA ILE A 51 -39.05 -8.60 -0.84
C ILE A 51 -39.33 -7.09 -0.77
N TYR A 52 -38.40 -6.33 -0.19
CA TYR A 52 -38.38 -4.86 -0.30
C TYR A 52 -37.47 -4.44 -1.46
N VAL A 53 -37.91 -3.46 -2.25
CA VAL A 53 -37.11 -2.83 -3.30
C VAL A 53 -37.11 -1.32 -3.12
N ALA A 54 -35.93 -0.73 -2.94
CA ALA A 54 -35.67 0.69 -2.80
C ALA A 54 -35.11 1.27 -4.11
N ARG A 55 -35.51 2.48 -4.50
CA ARG A 55 -35.08 3.13 -5.76
C ARG A 55 -34.98 4.66 -5.62
N GLY A 56 -33.99 5.23 -6.31
CA GLY A 56 -33.79 6.68 -6.41
C GLY A 56 -33.02 7.25 -5.23
N GLY A 57 -31.93 6.56 -4.86
CA GLY A 57 -31.21 6.75 -3.62
C GLY A 57 -31.73 5.80 -2.54
N LEU A 58 -30.85 4.92 -2.09
CA LEU A 58 -30.92 4.10 -0.90
C LEU A 58 -29.97 4.73 0.14
N LYS A 59 -30.43 4.88 1.38
CA LYS A 59 -29.54 5.05 2.54
C LYS A 59 -30.00 4.16 3.67
N ALA A 60 -29.15 3.21 4.06
CA ALA A 60 -29.34 2.34 5.21
C ALA A 60 -28.33 2.70 6.31
N THR A 61 -28.79 2.84 7.54
CA THR A 61 -27.94 3.11 8.71
C THR A 61 -28.15 2.02 9.75
N GLN A 62 -27.05 1.47 10.28
CA GLN A 62 -27.06 0.53 11.40
C GLN A 62 -25.84 0.78 12.28
N LYS A 63 -26.08 1.19 13.54
CA LYS A 63 -25.03 1.68 14.46
C LYS A 63 -24.18 2.76 13.74
N ASP A 64 -22.85 2.63 13.78
CA ASP A 64 -21.91 3.55 13.13
C ASP A 64 -21.63 3.21 11.65
N THR A 65 -22.33 2.23 11.07
CA THR A 65 -22.24 1.90 9.64
C THR A 65 -23.35 2.60 8.85
N VAL A 66 -22.95 3.25 7.75
CA VAL A 66 -23.87 3.83 6.76
C VAL A 66 -23.58 3.22 5.39
N LEU A 67 -24.62 2.69 4.75
CA LEU A 67 -24.59 2.22 3.37
C LEU A 67 -25.45 3.15 2.50
N THR A 68 -24.91 3.58 1.36
CA THR A 68 -25.65 4.28 0.30
C THR A 68 -25.48 3.59 -1.06
N ALA A 69 -26.49 3.71 -1.92
CA ALA A 69 -26.50 3.24 -3.32
C ALA A 69 -27.65 3.93 -4.08
N GLU A 70 -27.80 3.75 -5.39
CA GLU A 70 -29.01 4.22 -6.09
C GLU A 70 -30.23 3.34 -5.80
N ARG A 71 -29.99 2.04 -5.61
CA ARG A 71 -31.02 1.00 -5.50
C ARG A 71 -30.66 -0.04 -4.44
N GLY A 72 -31.70 -0.54 -3.78
CA GLY A 72 -31.59 -1.61 -2.78
C GLY A 72 -32.63 -2.71 -3.02
N ILE A 73 -32.27 -3.95 -2.69
CA ILE A 73 -33.18 -5.08 -2.58
C ILE A 73 -32.92 -5.76 -1.24
N TYR A 74 -33.97 -6.09 -0.49
CA TYR A 74 -33.87 -6.94 0.69
C TYR A 74 -34.93 -8.06 0.61
N ASP A 75 -34.45 -9.28 0.37
CA ASP A 75 -35.27 -10.49 0.37
C ASP A 75 -35.25 -11.11 1.78
N ARG A 76 -36.43 -11.15 2.43
CA ARG A 76 -36.57 -11.72 3.80
C ARG A 76 -36.73 -13.23 3.84
N ASN A 77 -36.95 -13.89 2.71
CA ASN A 77 -36.98 -15.36 2.63
C ASN A 77 -35.54 -15.89 2.58
N LEU A 78 -34.71 -15.28 1.73
CA LEU A 78 -33.29 -15.58 1.62
C LEU A 78 -32.47 -14.95 2.76
N GLU A 79 -32.93 -13.84 3.33
CA GLU A 79 -32.16 -12.95 4.22
C GLU A 79 -30.90 -12.41 3.51
N LEU A 80 -31.15 -11.85 2.32
CA LEU A 80 -30.15 -11.34 1.39
C LEU A 80 -30.42 -9.86 1.10
N VAL A 81 -29.44 -9.00 1.40
CA VAL A 81 -29.43 -7.59 1.00
C VAL A 81 -28.59 -7.46 -0.27
N LYS A 82 -29.06 -6.66 -1.23
CA LYS A 82 -28.30 -6.25 -2.42
C LYS A 82 -28.33 -4.72 -2.52
N ALA A 83 -27.18 -4.09 -2.67
CA ALA A 83 -27.01 -2.70 -3.03
C ALA A 83 -26.46 -2.60 -4.45
N ILE A 84 -27.01 -1.70 -5.26
CA ILE A 84 -26.78 -1.65 -6.71
C ILE A 84 -26.62 -0.21 -7.17
N ASP A 85 -25.56 0.02 -7.96
CA ASP A 85 -25.16 1.29 -8.56
C ASP A 85 -24.72 2.33 -7.48
N ASN A 86 -23.52 2.93 -7.63
CA ASN A 86 -22.94 3.90 -6.69
C ASN A 86 -22.89 3.41 -5.22
N VAL A 87 -22.47 2.17 -4.96
CA VAL A 87 -22.47 1.64 -3.59
C VAL A 87 -21.30 2.21 -2.79
N GLU A 88 -21.61 2.82 -1.64
CA GLU A 88 -20.63 3.22 -0.62
C GLU A 88 -21.05 2.62 0.73
N VAL A 89 -20.09 2.06 1.47
CA VAL A 89 -20.23 1.65 2.87
C VAL A 89 -19.19 2.38 3.71
N THR A 90 -19.65 3.34 4.51
CA THR A 90 -18.84 4.13 5.44
C THR A 90 -18.95 3.54 6.86
N GLN A 91 -17.80 3.37 7.51
CA GLN A 91 -17.62 2.86 8.87
C GLN A 91 -16.55 3.66 9.63
N PRO A 92 -16.43 3.55 10.96
CA PRO A 92 -15.39 4.24 11.72
C PRO A 92 -13.97 3.92 11.22
N GLY A 93 -13.35 4.90 10.56
CA GLY A 93 -11.99 4.80 10.01
C GLY A 93 -11.87 4.10 8.65
N SER A 94 -12.96 3.68 7.99
CA SER A 94 -12.88 3.08 6.65
C SER A 94 -14.12 3.31 5.77
N VAL A 95 -13.89 3.40 4.45
CA VAL A 95 -14.93 3.56 3.42
C VAL A 95 -14.67 2.53 2.31
N LEU A 96 -15.69 1.77 1.93
CA LEU A 96 -15.68 0.84 0.80
C LEU A 96 -16.61 1.37 -0.29
N THR A 97 -16.09 1.60 -1.51
CA THR A 97 -16.90 1.95 -2.69
C THR A 97 -16.87 0.82 -3.73
N SER A 98 -17.99 0.54 -4.40
CA SER A 98 -18.13 -0.51 -5.43
C SER A 98 -19.37 -0.31 -6.30
N ASP A 99 -19.44 -0.95 -7.47
CA ASP A 99 -20.66 -0.92 -8.31
C ASP A 99 -21.81 -1.78 -7.74
N TYR A 100 -21.48 -2.85 -7.01
CA TYR A 100 -22.43 -3.84 -6.51
C TYR A 100 -22.00 -4.46 -5.17
N LEU A 101 -22.93 -4.65 -4.24
CA LEU A 101 -22.68 -5.33 -2.97
C LEU A 101 -23.83 -6.27 -2.58
N GLU A 102 -23.50 -7.46 -2.11
CA GLU A 102 -24.41 -8.42 -1.49
C GLU A 102 -24.02 -8.67 -0.03
N ALA A 103 -25.01 -8.77 0.86
CA ALA A 103 -24.81 -9.22 2.24
C ALA A 103 -25.75 -10.38 2.56
N TYR A 104 -25.15 -11.54 2.82
CA TYR A 104 -25.81 -12.81 3.11
C TYR A 104 -25.91 -12.96 4.63
N VAL A 105 -27.05 -12.57 5.22
CA VAL A 105 -27.19 -12.42 6.68
C VAL A 105 -27.03 -13.76 7.41
N LYS A 106 -27.53 -14.86 6.84
CA LYS A 106 -27.38 -16.22 7.39
C LYS A 106 -25.93 -16.70 7.39
N GLU A 107 -25.22 -16.47 6.28
CA GLU A 107 -23.80 -16.82 6.13
C GLU A 107 -22.91 -15.89 6.98
N ASP A 108 -23.38 -14.67 7.28
CA ASP A 108 -22.61 -13.56 7.87
C ASP A 108 -21.39 -13.22 6.99
N ARG A 109 -21.71 -13.04 5.70
CA ARG A 109 -20.77 -12.88 4.59
C ARG A 109 -21.19 -11.72 3.70
N ILE A 110 -20.22 -10.94 3.24
CA ILE A 110 -20.39 -9.79 2.35
C ILE A 110 -19.58 -10.04 1.07
N LEU A 111 -20.13 -9.65 -0.08
CA LEU A 111 -19.51 -9.79 -1.39
C LEU A 111 -19.67 -8.47 -2.15
N ALA A 112 -18.58 -7.77 -2.43
CA ALA A 112 -18.56 -6.53 -3.22
C ALA A 112 -17.86 -6.77 -4.56
N LYS A 113 -18.42 -6.23 -5.64
CA LYS A 113 -17.98 -6.43 -7.03
C LYS A 113 -18.07 -5.14 -7.83
N GLY A 114 -17.32 -5.08 -8.92
CA GLY A 114 -17.25 -3.89 -9.76
C GLY A 114 -16.38 -2.85 -9.09
N ASN A 115 -15.08 -2.96 -9.37
CA ASN A 115 -14.04 -2.04 -8.94
C ASN A 115 -14.02 -1.73 -7.42
N PRO A 116 -14.23 -2.71 -6.50
CA PRO A 116 -14.20 -2.45 -5.07
C PRO A 116 -12.90 -1.76 -4.62
N ARG A 117 -13.06 -0.56 -4.06
CA ARG A 117 -12.00 0.26 -3.47
C ARG A 117 -12.27 0.46 -1.99
N LEU A 118 -11.43 -0.14 -1.15
CA LEU A 118 -11.45 0.02 0.31
C LEU A 118 -10.37 1.02 0.73
N VAL A 119 -10.79 2.11 1.38
CA VAL A 119 -9.90 3.06 2.06
C VAL A 119 -9.99 2.82 3.56
N ARG A 120 -8.85 2.69 4.25
CA ARG A 120 -8.77 2.58 5.71
C ARG A 120 -7.69 3.48 6.26
N ILE A 121 -8.01 4.25 7.30
CA ILE A 121 -7.03 4.99 8.10
C ILE A 121 -6.48 4.01 9.15
N VAL A 122 -5.17 3.89 9.23
CA VAL A 122 -4.46 3.01 10.17
C VAL A 122 -3.52 3.88 11.00
N GLU A 123 -3.54 3.71 12.32
CA GLU A 123 -2.59 4.34 13.24
C GLU A 123 -1.66 3.26 13.78
N ARG A 124 -0.36 3.36 13.45
CA ARG A 124 0.68 2.45 13.94
C ARG A 124 1.62 3.18 14.89
N GLU A 125 2.13 2.46 15.88
CA GLU A 125 3.23 2.95 16.73
C GLU A 125 4.56 2.61 16.06
N SER A 126 5.34 3.63 15.70
CA SER A 126 6.67 3.51 15.12
C SER A 126 7.69 4.05 16.10
N ARG A 127 8.85 3.41 16.23
CA ARG A 127 10.01 4.11 16.77
C ARG A 127 10.52 5.11 15.73
N ASP A 128 11.00 6.25 16.17
CA ASP A 128 11.79 7.18 15.36
C ASP A 128 13.28 6.79 15.39
N GLU A 129 14.13 7.58 14.73
CA GLU A 129 15.59 7.38 14.69
C GLU A 129 16.25 7.50 16.07
N ASN A 130 15.55 8.03 17.08
CA ASN A 130 15.98 8.17 18.47
C ASN A 130 15.41 7.07 19.39
N GLY A 131 14.61 6.14 18.85
CA GLY A 131 13.93 5.08 19.61
C GLY A 131 12.64 5.51 20.32
N VAL A 132 12.19 6.76 20.14
CA VAL A 132 10.96 7.31 20.73
C VAL A 132 9.74 6.74 20.02
N LEU A 133 8.75 6.25 20.78
CA LEU A 133 7.48 5.80 20.22
C LEU A 133 6.65 6.99 19.73
N THR A 134 6.42 7.03 18.42
CA THR A 134 5.60 8.03 17.72
C THR A 134 4.39 7.34 17.10
N LYS A 135 3.22 7.98 17.14
CA LYS A 135 2.03 7.47 16.46
C LYS A 135 1.99 8.02 15.04
N ARG A 136 2.06 7.12 14.05
CA ARG A 136 2.00 7.46 12.64
C ARG A 136 0.64 7.03 12.09
N LYS A 137 -0.17 8.00 11.68
CA LYS A 137 -1.36 7.75 10.85
C LYS A 137 -0.91 7.55 9.40
N THR A 138 -1.40 6.51 8.76
CA THR A 138 -1.29 6.26 7.32
C THR A 138 -2.65 5.89 6.76
N ARG A 139 -2.81 6.00 5.44
CA ARG A 139 -4.01 5.56 4.74
C ARG A 139 -3.62 4.37 3.86
N VAL A 140 -4.23 3.22 4.16
CA VAL A 140 -4.15 2.02 3.33
C VAL A 140 -5.30 2.06 2.34
N ILE A 141 -5.02 1.82 1.07
CA ILE A 141 -6.00 1.80 -0.02
C ILE A 141 -5.83 0.46 -0.74
N LEU A 142 -6.91 -0.30 -0.82
CA LEU A 142 -7.00 -1.56 -1.55
C LEU A 142 -7.94 -1.36 -2.75
N THR A 143 -7.51 -1.77 -3.93
CA THR A 143 -8.36 -1.92 -5.13
C THR A 143 -8.21 -3.32 -5.71
N CYS A 144 -9.30 -3.87 -6.24
CA CYS A 144 -9.36 -5.20 -6.88
C CYS A 144 -10.67 -5.37 -7.68
N ASP A 145 -10.89 -6.53 -8.29
CA ASP A 145 -12.11 -6.84 -9.05
C ASP A 145 -13.26 -7.29 -8.12
N GLU A 146 -12.94 -8.03 -7.06
CA GLU A 146 -13.89 -8.64 -6.12
C GLU A 146 -13.36 -8.67 -4.68
N VAL A 147 -14.25 -8.37 -3.72
CA VAL A 147 -14.01 -8.46 -2.27
C VAL A 147 -15.03 -9.41 -1.64
N GLU A 148 -14.56 -10.34 -0.82
CA GLU A 148 -15.38 -11.12 0.12
C GLU A 148 -14.97 -10.88 1.58
N GLY A 149 -15.95 -10.60 2.45
CA GLY A 149 -15.80 -10.55 3.90
C GLY A 149 -16.53 -11.71 4.57
N PHE A 150 -15.86 -12.43 5.46
CA PHE A 150 -16.39 -13.55 6.25
C PHE A 150 -16.34 -13.15 7.73
N ASN A 151 -17.40 -12.52 8.24
CA ASN A 151 -17.38 -11.84 9.53
C ASN A 151 -17.13 -12.82 10.70
N LYS A 152 -17.79 -13.99 10.69
CA LYS A 152 -17.57 -15.08 11.67
C LYS A 152 -16.12 -15.54 11.74
N GLU A 153 -15.43 -15.57 10.61
CA GLU A 153 -14.03 -15.99 10.49
C GLU A 153 -13.05 -14.84 10.78
N ASN A 154 -13.55 -13.60 10.84
CA ASN A 154 -12.74 -12.38 10.81
C ASN A 154 -11.74 -12.36 9.63
N ARG A 155 -12.14 -13.00 8.52
CA ARG A 155 -11.35 -13.15 7.30
C ARG A 155 -11.91 -12.27 6.18
N PHE A 156 -11.03 -11.69 5.40
CA PHE A 156 -11.33 -10.88 4.23
C PHE A 156 -10.48 -11.36 3.06
N LEU A 157 -11.05 -11.42 1.86
CA LEU A 157 -10.45 -11.97 0.65
C LEU A 157 -10.68 -11.04 -0.53
N ALA A 158 -9.62 -10.41 -1.03
CA ALA A 158 -9.62 -9.68 -2.29
C ALA A 158 -9.12 -10.57 -3.44
N LYS A 159 -9.71 -10.44 -4.62
CA LYS A 159 -9.38 -11.23 -5.82
C LYS A 159 -9.38 -10.35 -7.08
N GLY A 160 -8.49 -10.67 -8.00
CA GLY A 160 -8.39 -10.04 -9.31
C GLY A 160 -7.78 -8.64 -9.22
N ASN A 161 -6.69 -8.40 -9.97
CA ASN A 161 -5.99 -7.11 -10.04
C ASN A 161 -5.73 -6.47 -8.66
N VAL A 162 -5.36 -7.26 -7.65
CA VAL A 162 -5.28 -6.78 -6.26
C VAL A 162 -4.07 -5.87 -6.11
N HIS A 163 -4.35 -4.60 -5.83
CA HIS A 163 -3.36 -3.56 -5.57
C HIS A 163 -3.62 -2.93 -4.21
N VAL A 164 -2.60 -2.90 -3.35
CA VAL A 164 -2.65 -2.27 -2.02
C VAL A 164 -1.53 -1.25 -1.94
N ILE A 165 -1.89 0.01 -1.67
CA ILE A 165 -0.93 1.09 -1.43
C ILE A 165 -1.11 1.66 -0.03
N GLU A 166 0.01 2.06 0.59
CA GLU A 166 0.01 2.82 1.85
C GLU A 166 0.59 4.21 1.61
N VAL A 167 -0.18 5.25 1.94
CA VAL A 167 0.22 6.67 1.77
C VAL A 167 0.27 7.40 3.12
N PRO A 168 1.06 8.49 3.26
CA PRO A 168 1.03 9.32 4.46
C PRO A 168 -0.35 9.95 4.64
N TYR A 169 -0.98 9.78 5.80
CA TYR A 169 -2.25 10.44 6.09
C TYR A 169 -2.01 11.90 6.50
N ARG A 170 -2.80 12.82 5.94
CA ARG A 170 -2.82 14.25 6.32
C ARG A 170 -4.24 14.61 6.76
N GLU A 171 -4.34 15.46 7.77
CA GLU A 171 -5.64 15.97 8.22
C GLU A 171 -6.06 17.16 7.35
N ALA A 172 -7.34 17.19 6.96
CA ALA A 172 -7.94 18.19 6.07
C ALA A 172 -7.34 18.33 4.66
N GLU A 173 -6.69 17.29 4.12
CA GLU A 173 -6.34 17.26 2.69
C GLU A 173 -7.57 17.21 1.77
N THR A 174 -7.48 17.83 0.60
CA THR A 174 -8.50 17.80 -0.44
C THR A 174 -8.49 16.49 -1.23
N GLU A 175 -9.58 16.19 -1.95
CA GLU A 175 -9.63 15.03 -2.86
C GLU A 175 -8.54 15.05 -3.94
N GLU A 176 -8.13 16.24 -4.41
CA GLU A 176 -7.10 16.36 -5.45
C GLU A 176 -5.70 16.08 -4.87
N GLU A 177 -5.43 16.55 -3.65
CA GLU A 177 -4.21 16.23 -2.90
C GLU A 177 -4.16 14.74 -2.55
N ALA A 178 -5.28 14.14 -2.14
CA ALA A 178 -5.39 12.70 -1.90
C ALA A 178 -5.00 11.89 -3.16
N LYS A 179 -5.63 12.21 -4.31
CA LYS A 179 -5.35 11.59 -5.62
C LYS A 179 -3.94 11.93 -6.17
N ALA A 180 -3.26 12.92 -5.61
CA ALA A 180 -1.84 13.18 -5.89
C ALA A 180 -0.91 12.36 -4.99
N ASN A 181 -1.24 12.23 -3.71
CA ASN A 181 -0.54 11.43 -2.69
C ASN A 181 -0.51 9.94 -3.08
N GLU A 182 -1.59 9.43 -3.69
CA GLU A 182 -1.71 8.06 -4.24
C GLU A 182 -0.69 7.73 -5.35
N LYS A 183 0.05 8.72 -5.91
CA LYS A 183 1.03 8.50 -6.99
C LYS A 183 2.46 8.24 -6.50
N GLU A 184 2.74 8.50 -5.23
CA GLU A 184 4.05 8.29 -4.58
C GLU A 184 3.88 7.58 -3.23
N PRO A 185 3.40 6.31 -3.22
CA PRO A 185 3.14 5.56 -2.00
C PRO A 185 4.42 5.17 -1.23
N LEU A 186 4.25 4.90 0.06
CA LEU A 186 5.29 4.42 0.98
C LEU A 186 5.57 2.92 0.81
N SER A 187 4.51 2.19 0.47
CA SER A 187 4.48 0.75 0.22
C SER A 187 3.43 0.48 -0.86
N ASP A 188 3.76 -0.38 -1.81
CA ASP A 188 2.93 -0.80 -2.94
C ASP A 188 3.01 -2.34 -3.03
N LEU A 189 1.86 -3.01 -3.04
CA LEU A 189 1.72 -4.46 -3.12
C LEU A 189 0.75 -4.81 -4.24
N VAL A 190 1.22 -5.55 -5.25
CA VAL A 190 0.40 -6.12 -6.34
C VAL A 190 0.37 -7.65 -6.22
N CYS A 191 -0.79 -8.27 -6.41
CA CYS A 191 -0.96 -9.73 -6.49
C CYS A 191 -2.29 -10.12 -7.16
N GLU A 192 -2.53 -11.41 -7.39
CA GLU A 192 -3.84 -11.89 -7.90
C GLU A 192 -4.88 -12.07 -6.79
N THR A 193 -4.46 -12.51 -5.61
CA THR A 193 -5.35 -12.70 -4.44
C THR A 193 -4.66 -12.31 -3.13
N LEU A 194 -5.44 -11.70 -2.23
CA LEU A 194 -4.99 -11.29 -0.89
C LEU A 194 -6.02 -11.73 0.15
N GLU A 195 -5.58 -12.56 1.10
CA GLU A 195 -6.37 -12.85 2.31
C GLU A 195 -5.82 -12.07 3.51
N LEU A 196 -6.73 -11.51 4.31
CA LEU A 196 -6.46 -10.82 5.57
C LEU A 196 -7.19 -11.56 6.69
N PHE A 197 -6.50 -11.78 7.82
CA PHE A 197 -7.02 -12.49 9.00
C PHE A 197 -6.92 -11.56 10.22
N SER A 198 -7.99 -10.82 10.52
CA SER A 198 -7.96 -9.69 11.48
C SER A 198 -7.77 -10.09 12.94
N LEU A 199 -7.94 -11.38 13.30
CA LEU A 199 -7.61 -11.90 14.64
C LEU A 199 -6.18 -12.47 14.73
N GLU A 200 -5.57 -12.78 13.59
CA GLU A 200 -4.18 -13.28 13.51
C GLU A 200 -3.18 -12.14 13.22
N ASP A 201 -3.64 -10.92 12.91
CA ASP A 201 -2.84 -9.77 12.47
C ASP A 201 -1.90 -10.12 11.30
N LYS A 202 -2.51 -10.72 10.27
CA LYS A 202 -1.84 -11.52 9.24
C LYS A 202 -2.45 -11.29 7.86
N ALA A 203 -1.59 -11.15 6.85
CA ALA A 203 -1.95 -11.05 5.45
C ALA A 203 -1.25 -12.15 4.63
N ILE A 204 -1.92 -12.67 3.59
CA ILE A 204 -1.38 -13.65 2.64
C ILE A 204 -1.69 -13.20 1.21
N ALA A 205 -0.70 -12.65 0.52
CA ALA A 205 -0.75 -12.37 -0.91
C ALA A 205 -0.30 -13.62 -1.71
N ARG A 206 -0.94 -13.90 -2.85
CA ARG A 206 -0.62 -15.04 -3.72
C ARG A 206 -0.70 -14.67 -5.20
N ASN A 207 0.12 -15.39 -5.97
CA ASN A 207 0.31 -15.36 -7.41
C ASN A 207 0.81 -14.00 -7.91
N ASN A 208 1.97 -14.01 -8.59
CA ASN A 208 2.62 -12.82 -9.14
C ASN A 208 2.76 -11.68 -8.12
N VAL A 209 3.18 -12.01 -6.89
CA VAL A 209 3.29 -11.01 -5.82
C VAL A 209 4.48 -10.10 -6.12
N VAL A 210 4.22 -8.79 -6.10
CA VAL A 210 5.22 -7.73 -6.21
C VAL A 210 5.05 -6.79 -5.02
N ILE A 211 6.13 -6.48 -4.32
CA ILE A 211 6.18 -5.57 -3.18
C ILE A 211 7.23 -4.51 -3.46
N VAL A 212 6.88 -3.23 -3.30
CA VAL A 212 7.79 -2.09 -3.45
C VAL A 212 7.60 -1.16 -2.26
N THR A 213 8.65 -1.00 -1.44
CA THR A 213 8.77 0.01 -0.39
C THR A 213 9.92 0.95 -0.72
N LYS A 214 10.22 1.91 0.16
CA LYS A 214 11.41 2.77 0.07
C LYS A 214 12.74 1.97 0.09
N THR A 215 12.80 0.83 0.78
CA THR A 215 14.04 0.06 1.06
C THR A 215 14.04 -1.34 0.45
N LEU A 216 12.90 -1.86 0.01
CA LEU A 216 12.77 -3.21 -0.54
C LEU A 216 11.92 -3.20 -1.82
N ARG A 217 12.43 -3.78 -2.90
CA ARG A 217 11.63 -4.22 -4.05
C ARG A 217 11.75 -5.73 -4.18
N ALA A 218 10.67 -6.47 -3.95
CA ALA A 218 10.69 -7.93 -3.97
C ALA A 218 9.54 -8.54 -4.77
N THR A 219 9.74 -9.76 -5.27
CA THR A 219 8.76 -10.54 -6.02
C THR A 219 8.75 -12.01 -5.57
N GLY A 220 7.64 -12.71 -5.82
CA GLY A 220 7.53 -14.16 -5.62
C GLY A 220 6.12 -14.70 -5.84
N ASP A 221 5.95 -16.02 -5.72
CA ASP A 221 4.65 -16.69 -5.91
C ASP A 221 3.67 -16.43 -4.75
N LYS A 222 4.20 -16.18 -3.55
CA LYS A 222 3.41 -15.92 -2.34
C LYS A 222 4.18 -15.06 -1.34
N ALA A 223 3.48 -14.12 -0.70
CA ALA A 223 3.97 -13.42 0.47
C ALA A 223 3.03 -13.61 1.67
N ILE A 224 3.61 -13.66 2.88
CA ILE A 224 2.90 -13.67 4.16
C ILE A 224 3.46 -12.52 4.97
N TYR A 225 2.61 -11.58 5.39
CA TYR A 225 2.99 -10.53 6.34
C TYR A 225 2.32 -10.80 7.69
N LEU A 226 3.08 -10.62 8.77
CA LEU A 226 2.68 -10.87 10.15
C LEU A 226 2.97 -9.59 10.94
N ASP A 227 1.95 -8.78 11.21
CA ASP A 227 2.09 -7.43 11.76
C ASP A 227 2.61 -7.47 13.21
N ARG A 228 2.11 -8.40 14.04
CA ARG A 228 2.60 -8.67 15.41
C ARG A 228 4.08 -9.03 15.49
N GLU A 229 4.61 -9.71 14.48
CA GLU A 229 6.04 -10.08 14.41
C GLU A 229 6.85 -9.08 13.58
N ASN A 230 6.19 -8.08 12.99
CA ASN A 230 6.69 -7.23 11.90
C ASN A 230 7.58 -8.00 10.92
N ARG A 231 7.04 -9.10 10.38
CA ARG A 231 7.79 -10.04 9.54
C ARG A 231 7.07 -10.28 8.21
N LEU A 232 7.78 -10.01 7.12
CA LEU A 232 7.40 -10.36 5.77
C LEU A 232 8.14 -11.63 5.34
N ILE A 233 7.43 -12.63 4.83
CA ILE A 233 7.97 -13.89 4.31
C ILE A 233 7.54 -14.03 2.86
N ILE A 234 8.48 -14.13 1.93
CA ILE A 234 8.25 -14.31 0.49
C ILE A 234 8.77 -15.69 0.10
N VAL A 235 7.99 -16.47 -0.65
CA VAL A 235 8.30 -17.85 -1.06
C VAL A 235 7.88 -18.14 -2.50
N GLY A 236 8.64 -19.02 -3.14
CA GLY A 236 8.46 -19.37 -4.56
C GLY A 236 9.03 -18.29 -5.47
N HIS A 237 10.08 -18.63 -6.23
CA HIS A 237 10.83 -17.70 -7.09
C HIS A 237 11.17 -16.36 -6.39
N ALA A 238 11.54 -16.41 -5.10
CA ALA A 238 11.66 -15.21 -4.29
C ALA A 238 12.91 -14.42 -4.68
N HIS A 239 12.69 -13.19 -5.16
CA HIS A 239 13.73 -12.27 -5.63
C HIS A 239 13.54 -10.93 -4.93
N ALA A 240 14.62 -10.32 -4.46
CA ALA A 240 14.58 -9.04 -3.78
C ALA A 240 15.77 -8.16 -4.13
N TYR A 241 15.52 -6.87 -4.32
CA TYR A 241 16.49 -5.80 -4.22
C TYR A 241 16.27 -5.08 -2.90
N GLN A 242 17.28 -5.07 -2.04
CA GLN A 242 17.27 -4.26 -0.82
C GLN A 242 18.22 -3.07 -0.99
N THR A 243 17.73 -1.86 -0.70
CA THR A 243 18.54 -0.65 -0.62
C THR A 243 18.76 -0.32 0.85
N SER A 244 19.99 -0.50 1.34
CA SER A 244 20.39 -0.18 2.71
C SER A 244 21.13 1.17 2.77
N ARG A 245 21.15 1.77 3.96
CA ARG A 245 22.07 2.86 4.33
C ARG A 245 22.68 2.52 5.69
N GLU A 246 23.96 2.18 5.73
CA GLU A 246 24.62 1.67 6.95
C GLU A 246 24.70 2.70 8.09
N SER A 247 24.54 3.99 7.81
CA SER A 247 24.52 5.08 8.80
C SER A 247 23.89 6.36 8.22
N PRO A 248 23.49 7.33 9.07
CA PRO A 248 23.10 8.67 8.62
C PRO A 248 24.28 9.37 7.90
N GLY A 249 24.17 9.51 6.58
CA GLY A 249 25.24 10.04 5.72
C GLY A 249 26.10 8.99 5.02
N ALA A 250 25.87 7.69 5.24
CA ALA A 250 26.40 6.63 4.38
C ALA A 250 25.72 6.65 3.00
N GLU A 251 26.45 6.19 1.98
CA GLU A 251 25.93 6.02 0.62
C GLU A 251 24.94 4.84 0.56
N GLU A 252 24.06 4.83 -0.45
CA GLU A 252 23.08 3.76 -0.65
C GLU A 252 23.76 2.54 -1.28
N GLN A 253 23.72 1.40 -0.57
CA GLN A 253 24.14 0.10 -1.09
C GLN A 253 22.90 -0.64 -1.59
N VAL A 254 23.02 -1.30 -2.75
CA VAL A 254 21.96 -2.15 -3.31
C VAL A 254 22.44 -3.60 -3.31
N SER A 255 21.68 -4.46 -2.67
CA SER A 255 21.90 -5.90 -2.64
C SER A 255 20.76 -6.60 -3.38
N GLU A 256 21.11 -7.38 -4.41
CA GLU A 256 20.18 -8.25 -5.12
C GLU A 256 20.27 -9.67 -4.56
N LEU A 257 19.13 -10.31 -4.33
CA LEU A 257 19.01 -11.57 -3.60
C LEU A 257 17.97 -12.48 -4.26
N TYR A 258 18.35 -13.70 -4.57
CA TYR A 258 17.46 -14.79 -4.98
C TYR A 258 17.51 -15.91 -3.93
N ALA A 259 16.35 -16.49 -3.58
CA ALA A 259 16.26 -17.66 -2.72
C ALA A 259 14.92 -18.41 -2.92
N ASN A 260 14.83 -19.63 -2.38
CA ASN A 260 13.54 -20.33 -2.28
C ASN A 260 12.58 -19.64 -1.29
N LYS A 261 13.16 -18.95 -0.29
CA LYS A 261 12.46 -18.15 0.72
C LYS A 261 13.29 -16.94 1.13
N ILE A 262 12.66 -15.78 1.19
CA ILE A 262 13.22 -14.53 1.73
C ILE A 262 12.36 -14.09 2.91
N ILE A 263 12.99 -13.69 4.02
CA ILE A 263 12.33 -13.17 5.22
C ILE A 263 12.87 -11.77 5.50
N TYR A 264 12.02 -10.75 5.50
CA TYR A 264 12.38 -9.36 5.78
C TYR A 264 11.69 -8.84 7.05
N TYR A 265 12.43 -8.02 7.80
CA TYR A 265 12.01 -7.39 9.06
C TYR A 265 12.05 -5.86 8.90
N PRO A 266 10.94 -5.18 8.53
CA PRO A 266 10.94 -3.76 8.17
C PRO A 266 11.46 -2.77 9.21
N ASN A 267 11.39 -3.10 10.51
CA ASN A 267 11.88 -2.23 11.60
C ASN A 267 13.34 -2.50 11.98
N GLU A 268 13.96 -3.53 11.41
CA GLU A 268 15.36 -3.91 11.66
C GLU A 268 16.22 -3.79 10.38
N ASP A 269 15.60 -3.46 9.24
CA ASP A 269 16.15 -3.58 7.89
C ASP A 269 16.93 -4.89 7.62
N ARG A 270 16.57 -5.96 8.34
CA ARG A 270 17.22 -7.27 8.23
C ARG A 270 16.49 -8.15 7.22
N THR A 271 17.25 -8.71 6.29
CA THR A 271 16.81 -9.78 5.38
C THR A 271 17.52 -11.10 5.73
N ILE A 272 16.80 -12.21 5.68
CA ILE A 272 17.31 -13.58 5.83
C ILE A 272 16.89 -14.38 4.59
N ALA A 273 17.85 -15.03 3.93
CA ALA A 273 17.64 -15.88 2.77
C ALA A 273 17.73 -17.36 3.18
N VAL A 274 16.89 -18.22 2.60
CA VAL A 274 16.86 -19.66 2.93
C VAL A 274 16.60 -20.51 1.68
N GLY A 275 17.38 -21.58 1.51
CA GLY A 275 17.36 -22.49 0.35
C GLY A 275 18.54 -22.21 -0.58
N ASP A 276 18.33 -22.32 -1.89
CA ASP A 276 19.33 -22.01 -2.92
C ASP A 276 19.58 -20.49 -2.98
N VAL A 277 20.50 -19.96 -2.17
CA VAL A 277 20.76 -18.53 -2.06
C VAL A 277 21.80 -18.07 -3.08
N ARG A 278 21.45 -17.04 -3.85
CA ARG A 278 22.40 -16.22 -4.63
C ARG A 278 22.26 -14.76 -4.24
N ALA A 279 23.36 -14.14 -3.83
CA ALA A 279 23.40 -12.71 -3.52
C ALA A 279 24.42 -12.00 -4.41
N THR A 280 24.02 -10.89 -5.03
CA THR A 280 24.92 -9.95 -5.73
C THR A 280 24.89 -8.63 -4.99
N VAL A 281 26.02 -8.24 -4.40
CA VAL A 281 26.15 -6.95 -3.71
C VAL A 281 26.76 -5.95 -4.68
N TYR A 282 26.06 -4.85 -4.93
CA TYR A 282 26.52 -3.79 -5.82
C TYR A 282 27.23 -2.67 -5.04
N PRO A 283 28.59 -2.63 -5.03
CA PRO A 283 29.31 -1.53 -4.42
C PRO A 283 29.14 -0.22 -5.22
N LYS A 284 29.05 0.91 -4.49
CA LYS A 284 29.31 2.29 -4.94
C LYS A 284 28.82 2.67 -6.35
N GLY A 285 27.59 3.17 -6.44
CA GLY A 285 27.08 3.84 -7.65
C GLY A 285 26.74 2.92 -8.82
N ALA A 286 27.04 1.63 -8.73
CA ALA A 286 26.49 0.60 -9.61
C ALA A 286 24.97 0.49 -9.39
N LYS A 287 24.19 1.18 -10.21
CA LYS A 287 22.73 1.01 -10.26
C LYS A 287 22.39 -0.43 -10.67
N GLY A 288 21.65 -1.14 -9.82
CA GLY A 288 21.10 -2.46 -10.13
C GLY A 288 20.24 -2.47 -11.40
N PRO A 289 20.04 -3.65 -12.04
CA PRO A 289 19.45 -3.81 -13.38
C PRO A 289 17.93 -3.50 -13.47
N GLY A 290 17.56 -2.24 -13.23
CA GLY A 290 16.22 -1.69 -13.45
C GLY A 290 16.17 -0.16 -13.40
N ASP A 291 17.06 0.45 -12.62
CA ASP A 291 16.98 1.84 -12.16
C ASP A 291 17.37 2.91 -13.23
N SER A 292 17.47 2.49 -14.49
CA SER A 292 17.97 3.29 -15.63
C SER A 292 16.88 3.76 -16.62
N LYS A 293 15.71 3.11 -16.64
CA LYS A 293 14.59 3.45 -17.54
C LYS A 293 13.60 4.42 -16.88
N ASP A 294 12.97 4.01 -15.78
CA ASP A 294 11.80 4.70 -15.22
C ASP A 294 12.13 6.13 -14.72
N GLN A 295 13.29 6.33 -14.09
CA GLN A 295 13.77 7.67 -13.69
C GLN A 295 13.98 8.60 -14.90
N LYS A 296 14.35 8.05 -16.07
CA LYS A 296 14.65 8.82 -17.28
C LYS A 296 13.38 9.29 -17.98
N GLU A 297 12.30 8.50 -17.91
CA GLU A 297 10.98 8.91 -18.39
C GLU A 297 10.30 9.90 -17.43
N ARG A 298 10.32 9.65 -16.10
CA ARG A 298 9.82 10.62 -15.10
C ARG A 298 10.50 11.99 -15.24
N LYS A 299 11.82 12.04 -15.45
CA LYS A 299 12.54 13.31 -15.73
C LYS A 299 12.21 13.94 -17.08
N LYS A 300 11.93 13.15 -18.13
CA LYS A 300 11.47 13.69 -19.42
C LYS A 300 10.09 14.34 -19.31
N LYS A 301 9.14 13.70 -18.64
CA LYS A 301 7.77 14.21 -18.50
C LYS A 301 7.74 15.53 -17.71
N LYS A 302 8.40 15.58 -16.55
CA LYS A 302 8.51 16.78 -15.71
C LYS A 302 9.24 17.97 -16.36
N LYS A 303 10.05 17.74 -17.42
CA LYS A 303 10.65 18.82 -18.23
C LYS A 303 9.76 19.28 -19.39
N LYS A 304 8.74 18.50 -19.80
CA LYS A 304 7.80 18.90 -20.87
C LYS A 304 6.61 19.70 -20.33
N GLU A 305 6.19 19.43 -19.09
CA GLU A 305 5.10 20.16 -18.41
C GLU A 305 5.50 21.55 -17.88
N ALA A 306 6.78 21.92 -18.00
CA ALA A 306 7.34 23.22 -17.57
C ALA A 306 7.95 24.01 -18.74
N GLY A 307 7.43 23.82 -19.96
CA GLY A 307 8.07 24.25 -21.21
C GLY A 307 7.20 25.04 -22.20
N ASP A 308 5.92 25.29 -21.90
CA ASP A 308 5.03 26.14 -22.71
C ASP A 308 4.57 27.33 -21.85
N GLY A 309 5.09 28.53 -22.14
CA GLY A 309 4.85 29.74 -21.33
C GLY A 309 5.59 30.98 -21.84
N GLU A 310 4.89 31.73 -22.71
CA GLU A 310 5.18 33.09 -23.20
C GLU A 310 6.48 33.38 -23.99
N GLU A 311 6.28 33.87 -25.22
CA GLU A 311 7.29 34.54 -26.03
C GLU A 311 7.32 36.06 -25.76
N GLY A 312 8.48 36.68 -25.97
CA GLY A 312 8.53 37.97 -26.67
C GLY A 312 8.72 39.25 -25.85
N LYS A 313 9.97 39.73 -25.76
CA LYS A 313 10.52 40.67 -26.76
C LYS A 313 12.02 40.91 -26.57
N ALA A 314 12.66 41.49 -27.57
CA ALA A 314 14.08 41.79 -27.59
C ALA A 314 14.34 43.29 -27.44
N GLU A 315 15.50 43.64 -26.87
CA GLU A 315 16.30 44.78 -27.34
C GLU A 315 17.78 44.57 -26.98
N GLU A 316 18.65 44.72 -27.99
CA GLU A 316 20.10 44.95 -27.89
C GLU A 316 20.33 46.49 -27.92
N PRO A 317 21.53 47.07 -27.61
CA PRO A 317 22.85 46.52 -27.94
C PRO A 317 24.03 46.84 -26.98
N ALA A 318 25.22 46.42 -27.42
CA ALA A 318 26.50 47.17 -27.41
C ALA A 318 27.61 46.85 -26.38
N ALA A 319 28.64 46.17 -26.92
CA ALA A 319 30.08 46.50 -26.85
C ALA A 319 30.86 46.40 -25.51
N GLY A 320 31.92 45.57 -25.52
CA GLY A 320 32.94 45.51 -24.47
C GLY A 320 34.02 44.43 -24.66
N LYS A 321 35.16 44.80 -25.25
CA LYS A 321 36.46 44.07 -25.31
C LYS A 321 37.58 45.15 -25.17
N PRO A 322 38.88 44.83 -24.94
CA PRO A 322 39.56 43.52 -24.82
C PRO A 322 40.55 43.40 -23.61
N ALA A 323 41.28 42.26 -23.56
CA ALA A 323 42.65 42.11 -23.00
C ALA A 323 42.82 42.21 -21.45
N ASP A 324 43.96 41.85 -20.83
CA ASP A 324 45.28 41.43 -21.37
C ASP A 324 46.09 40.49 -20.42
N GLN A 325 47.17 39.88 -20.95
CA GLN A 325 48.49 39.45 -20.38
C GLN A 325 48.71 39.20 -18.84
N THR A 326 49.68 38.40 -18.34
CA THR A 326 50.95 37.82 -18.88
C THR A 326 51.43 36.60 -18.05
N ALA A 327 52.39 35.82 -18.60
CA ALA A 327 53.53 35.06 -17.98
C ALA A 327 53.35 34.24 -16.65
N ARG A 328 53.85 33.00 -16.44
CA ARG A 328 55.11 32.27 -16.75
C ARG A 328 56.40 32.86 -16.11
N PRO A 329 57.46 32.05 -15.84
CA PRO A 329 57.59 30.57 -15.86
C PRO A 329 57.86 30.08 -14.39
N ASP A 330 58.77 29.18 -13.94
CA ASP A 330 59.78 28.27 -14.52
C ASP A 330 60.21 27.19 -13.48
N GLN A 331 61.20 26.35 -13.84
CA GLN A 331 62.06 25.43 -13.07
C GLN A 331 61.53 24.04 -12.65
N ALA A 332 62.36 23.04 -12.97
CA ALA A 332 62.20 21.64 -12.63
C ALA A 332 63.57 21.01 -12.28
N THR A 333 63.59 19.89 -11.55
CA THR A 333 64.67 18.89 -11.63
C THR A 333 64.21 17.53 -11.07
N PRO A 334 64.66 16.38 -11.60
CA PRO A 334 64.09 15.06 -11.29
C PRO A 334 64.94 14.23 -10.32
N ARG A 335 64.33 13.27 -9.59
CA ARG A 335 65.07 12.16 -8.95
C ARG A 335 64.36 10.79 -9.01
N ARG A 336 65.11 9.83 -9.56
CA ARG A 336 65.16 8.37 -9.31
C ARG A 336 63.87 7.55 -9.33
N ARG A 337 63.84 6.59 -10.26
CA ARG A 337 63.12 5.31 -10.10
C ARG A 337 63.72 4.52 -8.93
N GLY A 338 62.87 3.81 -8.20
CA GLY A 338 63.24 2.66 -7.36
C GLY A 338 62.36 1.47 -7.77
N THR A 339 62.94 0.27 -7.81
CA THR A 339 62.21 -0.95 -8.17
C THR A 339 61.44 -1.48 -6.96
N PRO A 340 60.15 -1.85 -7.07
CA PRO A 340 59.44 -2.51 -5.98
C PRO A 340 59.98 -3.93 -5.73
N PRO A 341 59.97 -4.43 -4.49
CA PRO A 341 60.27 -5.82 -4.18
C PRO A 341 59.11 -6.76 -4.62
N PRO A 342 59.37 -8.07 -4.78
CA PRO A 342 58.31 -9.03 -5.12
C PRO A 342 57.28 -9.17 -4.00
N LEU A 343 56.01 -9.34 -4.39
CA LEU A 343 54.91 -9.68 -3.50
C LEU A 343 55.10 -11.12 -2.96
N ALA A 344 55.13 -11.26 -1.64
CA ALA A 344 55.00 -12.55 -0.97
C ALA A 344 53.52 -12.85 -0.74
N GLU A 345 53.08 -14.08 -1.06
CA GLU A 345 51.69 -14.53 -0.89
C GLU A 345 51.23 -14.43 0.57
N ARG A 346 50.44 -13.41 0.89
CA ARG A 346 49.72 -13.31 2.17
C ARG A 346 48.40 -14.06 2.06
N ARG A 347 48.40 -15.34 2.44
CA ARG A 347 47.15 -16.05 2.74
C ARG A 347 46.54 -15.46 4.01
N SER A 348 45.47 -14.69 3.85
CA SER A 348 44.64 -14.22 4.94
C SER A 348 43.85 -15.39 5.53
N THR A 349 44.08 -15.69 6.81
CA THR A 349 43.17 -16.55 7.58
C THR A 349 41.87 -15.79 7.84
N PRO A 350 40.68 -16.42 7.74
CA PRO A 350 39.42 -15.80 8.12
C PRO A 350 39.42 -15.32 9.59
N PRO A 351 38.62 -14.29 9.94
CA PRO A 351 38.42 -13.89 11.33
C PRO A 351 37.86 -15.02 12.21
N GLU A 352 38.29 -15.09 13.48
CA GLU A 352 37.70 -16.00 14.46
C GLU A 352 36.21 -15.68 14.69
N GLY A 353 35.38 -16.72 14.78
CA GLY A 353 33.94 -16.61 15.07
C GLY A 353 33.01 -16.76 13.87
N LEU A 354 33.53 -16.92 12.64
CA LEU A 354 32.72 -17.33 11.49
C LEU A 354 32.29 -18.81 11.58
N PRO A 355 31.11 -19.19 11.07
CA PRO A 355 30.71 -20.60 10.93
C PRO A 355 31.62 -21.34 9.93
N PRO A 356 31.64 -22.68 9.93
CA PRO A 356 32.38 -23.45 8.93
C PRO A 356 31.80 -23.24 7.52
N GLY A 357 32.65 -22.91 6.56
CA GLY A 357 32.30 -22.71 5.15
C GLY A 357 33.52 -22.27 4.32
N ASP A 358 33.43 -22.40 2.99
CA ASP A 358 34.52 -22.04 2.07
C ASP A 358 34.54 -20.54 1.76
N TYR A 359 35.34 -19.79 2.51
CA TYR A 359 35.53 -18.35 2.34
C TYR A 359 36.52 -18.02 1.22
N THR A 360 36.00 -17.73 0.03
CA THR A 360 36.81 -17.17 -1.07
C THR A 360 37.21 -15.71 -0.75
N PRO A 361 38.51 -15.36 -0.75
CA PRO A 361 38.93 -13.98 -0.53
C PRO A 361 38.48 -13.06 -1.67
N ILE A 362 37.84 -11.94 -1.33
CA ILE A 362 37.51 -10.88 -2.30
C ILE A 362 38.81 -10.16 -2.69
N GLY A 363 39.09 -10.05 -3.99
CA GLY A 363 40.31 -9.43 -4.52
C GLY A 363 40.28 -7.90 -4.45
N ASP A 364 41.47 -7.29 -4.44
CA ASP A 364 41.67 -5.83 -4.34
C ASP A 364 41.28 -5.04 -5.62
N ASP A 365 40.76 -5.70 -6.67
CA ASP A 365 40.44 -5.07 -7.95
C ASP A 365 39.10 -4.32 -7.92
N ALA A 366 39.19 -3.00 -7.73
CA ALA A 366 38.07 -2.08 -7.68
C ALA A 366 37.36 -1.90 -9.05
N GLY A 367 36.47 -2.81 -9.42
CA GLY A 367 35.62 -2.67 -10.61
C GLY A 367 34.43 -3.61 -10.75
N GLU A 368 34.50 -4.87 -10.28
CA GLU A 368 33.47 -5.88 -10.57
C GLU A 368 32.54 -6.14 -9.37
N PRO A 369 31.23 -6.42 -9.60
CA PRO A 369 30.28 -6.75 -8.53
C PRO A 369 30.55 -8.17 -8.00
N GLY A 370 30.66 -8.30 -6.68
CA GLY A 370 30.88 -9.59 -6.03
C GLY A 370 29.60 -10.43 -5.98
N THR A 371 29.63 -11.59 -6.64
CA THR A 371 28.64 -12.66 -6.46
C THR A 371 29.01 -13.50 -5.24
N ILE A 372 28.03 -13.76 -4.38
CA ILE A 372 28.11 -14.72 -3.27
C ILE A 372 27.10 -15.83 -3.58
N ASP A 373 27.62 -16.96 -4.06
CA ASP A 373 26.89 -18.23 -4.09
C ASP A 373 27.08 -18.94 -2.75
N ALA A 374 25.99 -19.38 -2.12
CA ALA A 374 26.02 -20.08 -0.84
C ALA A 374 25.14 -21.33 -0.88
N THR A 375 25.76 -22.49 -1.12
CA THR A 375 25.12 -23.80 -0.99
C THR A 375 25.20 -24.27 0.45
N ALA A 376 24.05 -24.52 1.07
CA ALA A 376 23.98 -25.26 2.33
C ALA A 376 23.73 -26.74 2.02
N ASP A 377 24.64 -27.62 2.47
CA ASP A 377 24.35 -29.05 2.59
C ASP A 377 23.34 -29.27 3.74
N GLU A 378 22.52 -30.34 3.64
CA GLU A 378 21.34 -30.60 4.50
C GLU A 378 21.64 -30.98 5.97
#